data_AF-A0A2E2HBS8-F1
#
_entry.id   AF-A0A2E2HBS8-F1
#
_cell.length_a   1.000
_cell.length_b   1.000
_cell.length_c   1.000
_cell.angle_alpha   90.00
_cell.angle_beta   90.00
_cell.angle_gamma   90.00
#
_symmetry.space_group_name_H-M   'P 1'
#
loop_
_entity.id
_entity.type
_entity.pdbx_description
1 polymer ?
#
loop_
_entity_poly.entity_id
_entity_poly.type
_entity_poly.pdbx_seq_one_letter_code
_entity_poly.pdbx_strand_id
1 'polypeptide(L)'
;MKLNASALALSFAIVTAILWLVCSLIVVLLPQMAMNMSGNMMHADFSGMQWTMNFIGFLFGLIVWVVIAGVTGWLIATVYNRLV
;
A
#
# COMPACT_ATOMS: atom_id res chain seq x y z
N MET A 1 22.97 -7.50 15.57
CA MET A 1 23.12 -7.18 14.13
C MET A 1 22.49 -5.82 13.90
N LYS A 2 23.04 -4.96 13.04
CA LYS A 2 22.41 -3.65 12.74
C LYS A 2 21.79 -3.66 11.36
N LEU A 3 20.50 -3.33 11.27
CA LEU A 3 19.78 -3.15 10.02
C LEU A 3 20.17 -1.83 9.38
N ASN A 4 20.29 -1.81 8.06
CA ASN A 4 20.43 -0.57 7.33
C ASN A 4 19.03 0.05 7.14
N ALA A 5 18.75 1.14 7.86
CA ALA A 5 17.43 1.75 7.87
C ALA A 5 17.02 2.37 6.53
N SER A 6 17.96 2.94 5.77
CA SER A 6 17.64 3.51 4.46
C SER A 6 17.38 2.40 3.44
N ALA A 7 18.14 1.31 3.48
CA ALA A 7 17.90 0.16 2.62
C ALA A 7 16.51 -0.46 2.89
N LEU A 8 16.15 -0.66 4.17
CA LEU A 8 14.84 -1.23 4.52
C LEU A 8 13.68 -0.30 4.13
N ALA A 9 13.82 1.01 4.38
CA ALA A 9 12.84 2.01 3.96
C ALA A 9 12.60 1.98 2.45
N LEU A 10 13.68 1.95 1.66
CA LEU A 10 13.62 1.94 0.21
C LEU A 10 13.01 0.64 -0.33
N SER A 11 13.33 -0.51 0.27
CA SER A 11 12.69 -1.79 -0.07
C SER A 11 11.18 -1.74 0.17
N PHE A 12 10.73 -1.22 1.31
CA PHE A 12 9.31 -1.08 1.62
C PHE A 12 8.61 -0.15 0.62
N ALA A 13 9.19 1.02 0.36
CA ALA A 13 8.66 1.99 -0.59
C ALA A 13 8.49 1.39 -2.00
N ILE A 14 9.51 0.68 -2.51
CA ILE A 14 9.48 0.08 -3.86
C ILE A 14 8.45 -1.05 -3.94
N VAL A 15 8.42 -1.95 -2.96
CA VAL A 15 7.47 -3.07 -2.95
C VAL A 15 6.03 -2.55 -2.89
N THR A 16 5.76 -1.55 -2.04
CA THR A 16 4.44 -0.91 -1.98
C THR A 16 4.09 -0.19 -3.27
N ALA A 17 5.04 0.47 -3.95
CA ALA A 17 4.80 1.07 -5.25
C ALA A 17 4.34 0.03 -6.28
N ILE A 18 5.06 -1.10 -6.38
CA ILE A 18 4.73 -2.19 -7.30
C ILE A 18 3.34 -2.76 -6.96
N LEU A 19 3.08 -3.03 -5.69
CA LEU A 19 1.80 -3.56 -5.24
C LEU A 19 0.65 -2.58 -5.54
N TRP A 20 0.85 -1.27 -5.35
CA TRP A 20 -0.14 -0.26 -5.72
C TRP A 20 -0.49 -0.28 -7.21
N LEU A 21 0.51 -0.40 -8.08
CA LEU A 21 0.29 -0.49 -9.54
C LEU A 21 -0.54 -1.72 -9.89
N VAL A 22 -0.19 -2.88 -9.34
CA VAL A 22 -0.91 -4.14 -9.58
C VAL A 22 -2.34 -4.06 -9.03
N CYS A 23 -2.53 -3.58 -7.80
CA CYS A 23 -3.85 -3.42 -7.21
C CYS A 23 -4.71 -2.43 -8.00
N SER A 24 -4.15 -1.30 -8.43
CA SER A 24 -4.87 -0.31 -9.24
C SER A 24 -5.31 -0.91 -10.57
N LEU A 25 -4.45 -1.72 -11.21
CA LEU A 25 -4.78 -2.44 -12.44
C LEU A 25 -5.96 -3.40 -12.22
N ILE A 26 -5.94 -4.18 -11.13
CA ILE A 26 -7.05 -5.09 -10.78
C ILE A 26 -8.35 -4.31 -10.57
N VAL A 27 -8.30 -3.16 -9.90
CA VAL A 27 -9.50 -2.32 -9.68
C VAL A 27 -10.09 -1.82 -10.98
N VAL A 28 -9.26 -1.41 -11.94
CA VAL A 28 -9.73 -0.92 -13.25
C VAL A 28 -10.30 -2.07 -14.10
N LEU A 29 -9.66 -3.24 -14.10
CA LEU A 29 -10.08 -4.37 -14.94
C LEU A 29 -11.27 -5.14 -14.35
N LEU A 30 -11.33 -5.27 -13.02
CA LEU A 30 -12.26 -6.14 -12.30
C LEU A 30 -12.87 -5.43 -11.05
N PRO A 31 -13.56 -4.29 -11.23
CA PRO A 31 -13.98 -3.42 -10.12
C PRO A 31 -14.91 -4.12 -9.12
N GLN A 32 -15.93 -4.86 -9.60
CA GLN A 32 -16.90 -5.53 -8.72
C GLN A 32 -16.25 -6.64 -7.88
N MET A 33 -15.29 -7.36 -8.47
CA MET A 33 -14.55 -8.40 -7.75
C MET A 33 -13.65 -7.80 -6.67
N ALA A 34 -12.92 -6.73 -6.99
CA ALA A 34 -12.07 -6.01 -6.04
C ALA A 34 -12.90 -5.43 -4.88
N MET A 35 -14.10 -4.92 -5.17
CA MET A 35 -15.05 -4.41 -4.18
C MET A 35 -15.53 -5.49 -3.22
N ASN A 36 -16.03 -6.61 -3.76
CA ASN A 36 -16.51 -7.72 -2.96
C ASN A 36 -15.41 -8.32 -2.09
N MET A 37 -14.19 -8.47 -2.65
CA MET A 37 -13.03 -8.92 -1.89
C MET A 37 -12.71 -7.99 -0.72
N SER A 38 -12.67 -6.67 -0.98
CA SER A 38 -12.39 -5.67 0.05
C SER A 38 -13.46 -5.63 1.13
N GLY A 39 -14.74 -5.76 0.75
CA GLY A 39 -15.85 -5.89 1.69
C GLY A 39 -15.69 -7.12 2.59
N ASN A 40 -15.40 -8.28 2.00
CA ASN A 40 -15.18 -9.52 2.76
C ASN A 40 -14.00 -9.40 3.75
N MET A 41 -12.90 -8.77 3.34
CA MET A 41 -11.72 -8.58 4.21
C MET A 41 -12.01 -7.66 5.41
N MET A 42 -12.92 -6.69 5.25
CA MET A 42 -13.29 -5.77 6.30
C MET A 42 -14.59 -6.15 7.01
N HIS A 43 -15.13 -7.34 6.74
CA HIS A 43 -16.41 -7.81 7.27
C HIS A 43 -17.57 -6.82 7.04
N ALA A 44 -17.62 -6.21 5.86
CA ALA A 44 -18.60 -5.19 5.48
C ALA A 44 -19.14 -5.42 4.05
N ASP A 45 -20.37 -4.96 3.79
CA ASP A 45 -20.97 -5.02 2.44
C ASP A 45 -20.69 -3.74 1.66
N PHE A 46 -19.88 -3.87 0.61
CA PHE A 46 -19.47 -2.79 -0.28
C PHE A 46 -20.17 -2.83 -1.64
N SER A 47 -21.08 -3.78 -1.86
CA SER A 47 -21.74 -4.00 -3.15
C SER A 47 -22.52 -2.79 -3.69
N GLY A 48 -23.01 -1.92 -2.81
CA GLY A 48 -23.71 -0.69 -3.16
C GLY A 48 -22.81 0.53 -3.45
N MET A 49 -21.50 0.43 -3.24
CA MET A 49 -20.56 1.53 -3.49
C MET A 49 -20.01 1.49 -4.92
N GLN A 50 -19.75 2.66 -5.48
CA GLN A 50 -19.06 2.81 -6.77
C GLN A 50 -17.63 3.30 -6.52
N TRP A 51 -16.65 2.44 -6.74
CA TRP A 51 -15.24 2.86 -6.70
C TRP A 51 -14.89 3.67 -7.93
N THR A 52 -14.59 4.96 -7.73
CA THR A 52 -14.11 5.85 -8.78
C THR A 52 -12.59 5.97 -8.70
N MET A 53 -11.86 5.23 -9.53
CA MET A 53 -10.42 5.38 -9.67
C MET A 53 -10.11 6.36 -10.79
N ASN A 54 -9.94 7.64 -10.47
CA ASN A 54 -9.48 8.64 -11.43
C ASN A 54 -7.94 8.77 -11.37
N PHE A 55 -7.35 9.37 -12.42
CA PHE A 55 -5.90 9.49 -12.55
C PHE A 55 -5.24 10.24 -11.38
N ILE A 56 -5.90 11.28 -10.86
CA ILE A 56 -5.39 12.07 -9.73
C ILE A 56 -5.37 11.23 -8.45
N GLY A 57 -6.45 10.50 -8.17
CA GLY A 57 -6.55 9.60 -7.01
C GLY A 57 -5.55 8.46 -7.09
N PHE A 58 -5.30 7.92 -8.29
CA PHE A 58 -4.25 6.93 -8.52
C PHE A 58 -2.86 7.46 -8.18
N LEU A 59 -2.48 8.64 -8.68
CA LEU A 59 -1.18 9.25 -8.40
C LEU A 59 -1.02 9.64 -6.93
N PHE A 60 -2.05 10.25 -6.35
CA PHE A 60 -2.03 10.66 -4.96
C PHE A 60 -1.91 9.45 -4.03
N GLY A 61 -2.69 8.39 -4.30
CA GLY A 61 -2.59 7.13 -3.58
C GLY A 61 -1.20 6.50 -3.70
N LEU A 62 -0.61 6.45 -4.90
CA LEU A 62 0.75 5.94 -5.09
C LEU A 62 1.75 6.68 -4.20
N ILE A 63 1.77 8.01 -4.24
CA ILE A 63 2.72 8.82 -3.48
C ILE A 63 2.51 8.60 -1.98
N VAL A 64 1.28 8.71 -1.49
CA VAL A 64 0.96 8.60 -0.06
C VAL A 64 1.33 7.21 0.47
N TRP A 65 0.92 6.14 -0.21
CA TRP A 65 1.20 4.77 0.25
C TRP A 65 2.69 4.44 0.24
N VAL A 66 3.42 4.89 -0.79
CA VAL A 66 4.87 4.68 -0.90
C VAL A 66 5.61 5.41 0.23
N VAL A 67 5.25 6.66 0.51
CA VAL A 67 5.85 7.44 1.59
C VAL A 67 5.58 6.80 2.95
N ILE A 68 4.32 6.43 3.23
CA ILE A 68 3.95 5.79 4.49
C ILE A 68 4.70 4.46 4.68
N ALA A 69 4.77 3.63 3.65
CA ALA A 69 5.48 2.36 3.71
C ALA A 69 6.99 2.55 3.94
N GLY A 70 7.61 3.50 3.23
CA GLY A 70 9.02 3.82 3.40
C GLY A 70 9.34 4.32 4.81
N VAL A 71 8.53 5.24 5.33
CA VAL A 71 8.65 5.72 6.73
C VAL A 71 8.49 4.56 7.71
N THR A 72 7.53 3.67 7.47
CA THR A 72 7.30 2.48 8.31
C THR A 72 8.52 1.56 8.31
N GLY A 73 9.09 1.25 7.14
CA GLY A 73 10.31 0.45 7.02
C GLY A 73 11.51 1.10 7.73
N TRP A 74 11.66 2.42 7.62
CA TRP A 74 12.68 3.17 8.35
C TRP A 74 12.48 3.08 9.87
N LEU A 75 11.25 3.27 10.35
CA LEU A 75 10.90 3.17 11.77
C LEU A 75 11.19 1.77 12.34
N ILE A 76 10.83 0.71 11.60
CA ILE A 76 11.12 -0.67 11.99
C ILE A 76 12.63 -0.86 12.21
N ALA A 77 13.46 -0.47 11.24
CA ALA A 77 14.91 -0.63 11.35
C ALA A 77 15.52 0.21 12.48
N THR A 78 15.07 1.46 12.64
CA THR A 78 15.58 2.34 13.69
C THR A 78 15.21 1.87 15.09
N VAL A 79 13.98 1.39 15.29
CA VAL A 79 13.54 0.79 16.56
C VAL A 79 14.33 -0.49 16.83
N TYR A 80 14.45 -1.39 15.86
CA TYR A 80 15.23 -2.62 16.02
C TYR A 80 16.68 -2.35 16.44
N ASN A 81 17.37 -1.42 15.76
CA ASN A 81 18.76 -1.05 16.06
C ASN A 81 18.95 -0.35 17.42
N ARG A 82 17.88 0.16 18.03
CA ARG A 82 17.92 0.75 19.37
C ARG A 82 17.68 -0.28 20.46
N LEU A 83 16.93 -1.34 20.15
CA LEU A 83 16.58 -2.39 21.10
C LEU A 83 17.62 -3.53 21.13
N VAL A 84 18.38 -3.72 20.04
CA VAL A 84 19.37 -4.79 19.82
C VAL A 84 20.69 -4.21 19.36
#